data_AF-A0A820HTB5-F1
#
_entry.id   AF-A0A820HTB5-F1
#
_cell.length_a   1.000
_cell.length_b   1.000
_cell.length_c   1.000
_cell.angle_alpha   90.00
_cell.angle_beta   90.00
_cell.angle_gamma   90.00
#
_symmetry.space_group_name_H-M   'P 1'
#
loop_
_entity.id
_entity.type
_entity.pdbx_description
1 polymer ?
#
loop_
_entity_poly.entity_id
_entity_poly.type
_entity_poly.pdbx_seq_one_letter_code
_entity_poly.pdbx_strand_id
1 'polypeptide(L)'
;MSMHPPYDRELRQLLIQSCAETPNVGYKDKSTVIVIEGPNFSTYAENKVFISWGCTTIRMTQTPETILAKELGLPYASLGIVTDDICWKDDGIVEPNEVITIFKATFPKAMEVLKRTIQKIGEKDWKEILETIRNRTEEAIMKN
;
A
#
# COMPACT_ATOMS: atom_id res chain seq x y z
N MET A 1 5.20 -1.67 20.35
CA MET A 1 4.67 -0.63 19.44
C MET A 1 3.31 -1.06 18.90
N SER A 2 2.28 -0.21 18.90
CA SER A 2 0.99 -0.55 18.25
C SER A 2 1.10 -0.39 16.73
N MET A 3 0.65 -1.38 15.96
CA MET A 3 0.58 -1.28 14.49
C MET A 3 -0.66 -0.55 13.98
N HIS A 4 -1.59 -0.13 14.85
CA HIS A 4 -2.75 0.66 14.43
C HIS A 4 -2.53 2.17 14.63
N PRO A 5 -2.77 3.01 13.61
CA PRO A 5 -2.92 2.66 12.19
C PRO A 5 -1.57 2.24 11.57
N PRO A 6 -1.56 1.37 10.53
CA PRO A 6 -0.31 0.88 9.93
C PRO A 6 0.31 1.87 8.94
N TYR A 7 -0.48 2.82 8.43
CA TYR A 7 -0.03 3.85 7.50
C TYR A 7 -0.27 5.23 8.10
N ASP A 8 0.56 6.19 7.71
CA ASP A 8 0.40 7.59 8.08
C ASP A 8 -0.86 8.18 7.43
N ARG A 9 -1.67 8.85 8.26
CA ARG A 9 -2.98 9.36 7.84
C ARG A 9 -2.86 10.52 6.87
N GLU A 10 -1.92 11.43 7.15
CA GLU A 10 -1.72 12.64 6.35
C GLU A 10 -1.15 12.30 4.98
N LEU A 11 -0.12 11.45 4.94
CA LEU A 11 0.49 10.99 3.71
C LEU A 11 -0.50 10.20 2.83
N ARG A 12 -1.34 9.35 3.44
CA ARG A 12 -2.44 8.68 2.73
C ARG A 12 -3.43 9.67 2.14
N GLN A 13 -3.78 10.73 2.87
CA GLN A 13 -4.70 11.74 2.36
C GLN A 13 -4.14 12.48 1.15
N LEU A 14 -2.84 12.81 1.17
CA LEU A 14 -2.16 13.43 0.03
C LEU A 14 -2.12 12.50 -1.20
N LEU A 15 -1.91 11.20 -1.00
CA LEU A 15 -1.99 10.20 -2.08
C LEU A 15 -3.40 10.13 -2.67
N ILE A 16 -4.43 10.04 -1.81
CA ILE A 16 -5.84 9.98 -2.25
C ILE A 16 -6.21 11.23 -3.06
N GLN A 17 -5.81 12.41 -2.58
CA GLN A 17 -6.03 13.67 -3.29
C GLN A 17 -5.32 13.68 -4.65
N SER A 18 -4.08 13.19 -4.70
CA SER A 18 -3.30 13.13 -5.94
C SER A 18 -3.92 12.15 -6.95
N CYS A 19 -4.50 11.04 -6.51
CA CYS A 19 -5.31 10.16 -7.35
C CYS A 19 -6.53 10.90 -7.92
N ALA A 20 -7.29 11.60 -7.08
CA ALA A 20 -8.50 12.33 -7.48
C ALA A 20 -8.22 13.44 -8.51
N GLU A 21 -7.06 14.09 -8.41
CA GLU A 21 -6.64 15.17 -9.31
C GLU A 21 -5.93 14.67 -10.59
N THR A 22 -5.62 13.37 -10.69
CA THR A 22 -4.95 12.80 -11.87
C THR A 22 -5.99 12.32 -12.89
N PRO A 23 -6.02 12.87 -14.11
CA PRO A 23 -7.00 12.47 -15.12
C PRO A 23 -6.93 10.99 -15.47
N ASN A 24 -8.09 10.37 -15.68
CA ASN A 24 -8.22 8.97 -16.15
C ASN A 24 -7.54 7.93 -15.23
N VAL A 25 -7.52 8.20 -13.92
CA VAL A 25 -7.08 7.26 -12.86
C VAL A 25 -8.29 6.83 -12.04
N GLY A 26 -8.68 5.55 -12.16
CA GLY A 26 -9.58 4.93 -11.20
C GLY A 26 -8.81 4.53 -9.94
N TYR A 27 -9.39 4.76 -8.76
CA TYR A 27 -8.74 4.42 -7.49
C TYR A 27 -9.74 3.94 -6.43
N LYS A 28 -9.21 3.24 -5.43
CA LYS A 28 -9.90 2.92 -4.16
C LYS A 28 -9.10 3.58 -3.03
N ASP A 29 -9.79 4.21 -2.09
CA ASP A 29 -9.17 4.92 -0.97
C ASP A 29 -8.75 3.98 0.18
N LYS A 30 -9.25 2.73 0.17
CA LYS A 30 -9.01 1.71 1.19
C LYS A 30 -8.83 0.33 0.52
N SER A 31 -7.96 -0.48 1.12
CA SER A 31 -7.77 -1.90 0.80
C SER A 31 -7.29 -2.63 2.05
N THR A 32 -7.75 -3.87 2.24
CA THR A 32 -7.17 -4.81 3.19
C THR A 32 -6.23 -5.72 2.42
N VAL A 33 -4.94 -5.61 2.70
CA VAL A 33 -3.89 -6.33 1.97
C VAL A 33 -3.47 -7.57 2.76
N ILE A 34 -3.51 -8.75 2.13
CA ILE A 34 -2.79 -9.92 2.62
C ILE A 34 -1.40 -9.95 1.98
N VAL A 35 -0.38 -10.22 2.79
CA VAL A 35 1.00 -10.37 2.31
C VAL A 35 1.36 -11.85 2.41
N ILE A 36 1.70 -12.45 1.27
CA ILE A 36 2.16 -13.84 1.16
C ILE A 36 3.66 -13.87 0.89
N GLU A 37 4.31 -15.00 1.17
CA GLU A 37 5.76 -15.13 1.01
C GLU A 37 6.22 -15.07 -0.45
N GLY A 38 5.43 -15.62 -1.38
CA GLY A 38 5.87 -15.83 -2.77
C GLY A 38 6.97 -16.90 -2.88
N PRO A 39 7.64 -17.02 -4.05
CA PRO A 39 7.41 -16.29 -5.31
C PRO A 39 6.18 -16.80 -6.08
N ASN A 40 5.60 -17.92 -5.65
CA ASN A 40 4.42 -18.50 -6.29
C ASN A 40 3.18 -17.65 -6.01
N PHE A 41 2.29 -17.55 -7.00
CA PHE A 41 0.94 -17.05 -6.77
C PHE A 41 0.16 -18.00 -5.86
N SER A 42 -0.80 -17.44 -5.13
CA SER A 42 -1.70 -18.21 -4.28
C SER A 42 -2.57 -19.15 -5.08
N THR A 43 -2.85 -20.30 -4.50
CA THR A 43 -3.85 -21.25 -4.99
C THR A 43 -5.26 -20.67 -4.86
N TYR A 44 -6.19 -21.21 -5.63
CA TYR A 44 -7.60 -20.85 -5.54
C TYR A 44 -8.19 -21.07 -4.13
N ALA A 45 -7.73 -22.13 -3.43
CA ALA A 45 -8.16 -22.41 -2.06
C ALA A 45 -7.67 -21.34 -1.07
N GLU A 46 -6.41 -20.90 -1.20
CA GLU A 46 -5.85 -19.80 -0.41
C GLU A 46 -6.60 -18.48 -0.67
N ASN A 47 -6.89 -18.16 -1.94
CA ASN A 47 -7.66 -16.96 -2.29
C ASN A 47 -9.03 -16.94 -1.62
N LYS A 48 -9.75 -18.08 -1.58
CA LYS A 48 -11.03 -18.19 -0.85
C LYS A 48 -10.89 -17.88 0.64
N VAL A 49 -9.82 -18.38 1.25
CA VAL A 49 -9.53 -18.08 2.67
C VAL A 49 -9.27 -16.60 2.85
N PHE A 50 -8.44 -15.97 2.02
CA PHE A 50 -8.12 -14.54 2.12
C PHE A 50 -9.34 -13.65 1.91
N ILE A 51 -10.22 -13.99 0.96
CA ILE A 51 -11.50 -13.30 0.76
C ILE A 51 -12.40 -13.47 1.99
N SER A 52 -12.45 -14.67 2.58
CA SER A 52 -13.22 -14.91 3.81
C SER A 52 -12.71 -14.10 5.01
N TRP A 53 -11.43 -13.71 5.01
CA TRP A 53 -10.83 -12.80 6.00
C TRP A 53 -11.10 -11.32 5.72
N GLY A 54 -11.78 -11.01 4.61
CA GLY A 54 -12.06 -9.64 4.17
C GLY A 54 -10.87 -8.95 3.48
N CYS A 55 -9.89 -9.72 3.01
CA CYS A 55 -8.80 -9.17 2.19
C CYS A 55 -9.32 -8.83 0.79
N THR A 56 -8.90 -7.67 0.29
CA THR A 56 -9.30 -7.16 -1.04
C THR A 56 -8.16 -7.20 -2.06
N THR A 57 -6.91 -7.34 -1.60
CA THR A 57 -5.72 -7.44 -2.48
C THR A 57 -4.66 -8.34 -1.88
N ILE A 58 -3.88 -9.02 -2.73
CA ILE A 58 -2.71 -9.83 -2.37
C ILE A 58 -1.43 -9.08 -2.77
N ARG A 59 -0.39 -9.12 -1.92
CA ARG A 59 0.96 -8.61 -2.21
C ARG A 59 2.02 -9.56 -1.64
N MET A 60 3.28 -9.31 -1.97
CA MET A 60 4.43 -10.07 -1.42
C MET A 60 5.44 -9.19 -0.67
N THR A 61 5.33 -7.87 -0.72
CA THR A 61 6.42 -6.97 -0.26
C THR A 61 6.04 -6.02 0.87
N GLN A 62 4.75 -5.84 1.15
CA GLN A 62 4.30 -4.76 2.03
C GLN A 62 4.65 -4.98 3.51
N THR A 63 4.75 -6.24 3.92
CA THR A 63 5.29 -6.67 5.22
C THR A 63 6.60 -7.38 4.93
N PRO A 64 7.72 -7.05 5.61
CA PRO A 64 7.83 -6.21 6.80
C PRO A 64 8.02 -4.69 6.54
N GLU A 65 8.01 -4.21 5.30
CA GLU A 65 8.31 -2.81 4.95
C GLU A 65 7.52 -1.78 5.79
N THR A 66 6.21 -1.99 5.95
CA THR A 66 5.33 -1.10 6.73
C THR A 66 5.70 -1.07 8.22
N ILE A 67 6.14 -2.21 8.77
CA ILE A 67 6.55 -2.35 10.17
C ILE A 67 7.87 -1.60 10.39
N LEU A 68 8.86 -1.85 9.51
CA LEU A 68 10.18 -1.24 9.59
C LEU A 68 10.11 0.28 9.44
N ALA A 69 9.27 0.79 8.54
CA ALA A 69 9.08 2.24 8.40
C ALA A 69 8.53 2.86 9.71
N LYS A 70 7.64 2.16 10.40
CA LYS A 70 7.08 2.60 11.68
C LYS A 70 8.11 2.56 12.81
N GLU A 71 8.93 1.52 12.86
CA GLU A 71 10.04 1.40 13.80
C GLU A 71 11.10 2.49 13.61
N LEU A 72 11.31 2.93 12.38
CA LEU A 72 12.20 4.05 12.05
C LEU A 72 11.58 5.44 12.27
N GLY A 73 10.31 5.51 12.68
CA GLY A 73 9.60 6.79 12.85
C GLY A 73 9.35 7.53 11.53
N LEU A 74 9.23 6.81 10.42
CA LEU A 74 8.98 7.38 9.09
C LEU A 74 7.47 7.37 8.78
N PRO A 75 6.89 8.50 8.34
CA PRO A 75 5.57 8.49 7.72
C PRO A 75 5.56 7.55 6.50
N TYR A 76 4.64 6.58 6.49
CA TYR A 76 4.58 5.57 5.44
C TYR A 76 3.17 5.43 4.88
N ALA A 77 3.05 5.40 3.56
CA ALA A 77 1.80 5.12 2.85
C ALA A 77 2.12 4.37 1.56
N SER A 78 1.20 3.49 1.13
CA SER A 78 1.40 2.65 -0.05
C SER A 78 0.46 3.07 -1.19
N LEU A 79 1.02 3.20 -2.40
CA LEU A 79 0.25 3.29 -3.64
C LEU A 79 0.25 1.91 -4.30
N GLY A 80 -0.88 1.22 -4.20
CA GLY A 80 -1.04 -0.09 -4.81
C GLY A 80 -1.52 -0.02 -6.26
N ILE A 81 -0.75 -0.56 -7.20
CA ILE A 81 -1.22 -0.86 -8.56
C ILE A 81 -1.92 -2.22 -8.51
N VAL A 82 -3.16 -2.29 -8.99
CA VAL A 82 -3.91 -3.53 -9.16
C VAL A 82 -3.66 -4.06 -10.56
N THR A 83 -3.07 -5.25 -10.65
CA THR A 83 -2.71 -5.90 -11.91
C THR A 83 -3.67 -7.01 -12.30
N ASP A 84 -4.36 -7.59 -11.33
CA ASP A 84 -5.23 -8.74 -11.47
C ASP A 84 -6.19 -8.80 -10.28
N ASP A 85 -7.31 -9.52 -10.45
CA ASP A 85 -8.27 -9.72 -9.37
C ASP A 85 -7.88 -10.92 -8.50
N ILE A 86 -8.09 -10.79 -7.19
CA ILE A 86 -7.91 -11.89 -6.22
C ILE A 86 -8.74 -13.15 -6.56
N CYS A 87 -9.78 -12.99 -7.38
CA CYS A 87 -10.72 -14.02 -7.78
C CYS A 87 -10.52 -14.51 -9.23
N TRP A 88 -9.46 -14.14 -9.95
CA TRP A 88 -9.51 -14.28 -11.41
C TRP A 88 -9.54 -15.75 -11.90
N LYS A 89 -10.63 -16.02 -12.64
CA LYS A 89 -11.06 -17.18 -13.44
C LYS A 89 -11.43 -18.48 -12.72
N ASP A 90 -12.45 -19.15 -13.26
CA ASP A 90 -12.89 -20.50 -12.87
C ASP A 90 -11.77 -21.55 -12.97
N ASP A 91 -10.67 -21.24 -13.68
CA ASP A 91 -9.46 -22.06 -13.81
C ASP A 91 -8.31 -21.66 -12.85
N GLY A 92 -8.36 -20.48 -12.21
CA GLY A 92 -7.43 -20.03 -11.17
C GLY A 92 -6.00 -19.74 -11.61
N ILE A 93 -5.75 -19.53 -12.91
CA ILE A 93 -4.39 -19.34 -13.43
C ILE A 93 -4.05 -17.85 -13.58
N VAL A 94 -3.06 -17.40 -12.81
CA VAL A 94 -2.42 -16.08 -12.99
C VAL A 94 -1.19 -16.26 -13.86
N GLU A 95 -1.21 -15.66 -15.05
CA GLU A 95 -0.06 -15.67 -15.96
C GLU A 95 0.89 -14.50 -15.64
N PRO A 96 2.17 -14.76 -15.29
CA PRO A 96 3.13 -13.70 -14.95
C PRO A 96 3.25 -12.60 -16.02
N ASN A 97 3.10 -12.97 -17.29
CA ASN A 97 3.20 -12.03 -18.40
C ASN A 97 2.00 -11.05 -18.48
N GLU A 98 0.81 -11.47 -18.05
CA GLU A 98 -0.38 -10.61 -17.98
C GLU A 98 -0.18 -9.52 -16.92
N VAL A 99 0.31 -9.92 -15.73
CA VAL A 99 0.65 -9.01 -14.62
C VAL A 99 1.64 -7.93 -15.07
N ILE A 100 2.73 -8.34 -15.73
CA ILE A 100 3.76 -7.41 -16.24
C ILE A 100 3.17 -6.46 -17.29
N THR A 101 2.28 -6.95 -18.16
CA THR A 101 1.65 -6.15 -19.21
C THR A 101 0.76 -5.06 -18.61
N ILE A 102 -0.12 -5.44 -17.68
CA ILE A 102 -1.02 -4.50 -16.99
C ILE A 102 -0.22 -3.51 -16.14
N PHE A 103 0.84 -3.97 -15.47
CA PHE A 103 1.74 -3.11 -14.72
C PHE A 103 2.37 -2.05 -15.63
N LYS A 104 2.96 -2.43 -16.77
CA LYS A 104 3.59 -1.49 -17.71
C LYS A 104 2.61 -0.47 -18.26
N ALA A 105 1.37 -0.88 -18.54
CA ALA A 105 0.32 0.03 -19.01
C ALA A 105 -0.13 1.03 -17.93
N THR A 106 -0.14 0.60 -16.66
CA THR A 106 -0.65 1.41 -15.53
C THR A 106 0.44 2.26 -14.88
N PHE A 107 1.69 1.82 -14.93
CA PHE A 107 2.83 2.45 -14.27
C PHE A 107 3.01 3.94 -14.59
N PRO A 108 2.89 4.42 -15.85
CA PRO A 108 3.00 5.85 -16.14
C PRO A 108 1.98 6.71 -15.39
N LYS A 109 0.76 6.20 -15.19
CA LYS A 109 -0.29 6.90 -14.42
C LYS A 109 0.04 6.93 -12.93
N ALA A 110 0.55 5.82 -12.38
CA ALA A 110 1.00 5.76 -10.99
C ALA A 110 2.16 6.74 -10.74
N MET A 111 3.08 6.88 -11.69
CA MET A 111 4.18 7.86 -11.60
C MET A 111 3.68 9.30 -11.59
N GLU A 112 2.63 9.63 -12.34
CA GLU A 112 2.02 10.96 -12.31
C GLU A 112 1.38 11.25 -10.95
N VAL A 113 0.66 10.27 -10.38
CA VAL A 113 0.11 10.37 -9.01
C VAL A 113 1.22 10.61 -7.99
N LEU A 114 2.33 9.86 -8.08
CA LEU A 114 3.48 10.01 -7.18
C LEU A 114 4.13 11.39 -7.30
N LYS A 115 4.34 11.90 -8.51
CA LYS A 115 4.89 13.25 -8.72
C LYS A 115 4.06 14.33 -8.05
N ARG A 116 2.73 14.28 -8.23
CA ARG A 116 1.78 15.21 -7.59
C ARG A 116 1.81 15.08 -6.07
N THR A 117 1.86 13.84 -5.57
CA THR A 117 1.94 13.57 -4.14
C THR A 117 3.21 14.19 -3.55
N ILE A 118 4.36 14.00 -4.20
CA ILE A 118 5.65 14.57 -3.76
C ILE A 118 5.60 16.10 -3.73
N GLN A 119 4.99 16.75 -4.73
CA GLN A 119 4.80 18.20 -4.73
C GLN A 119 3.99 18.65 -3.49
N LYS A 120 2.85 18.01 -3.22
CA LYS A 120 2.01 18.32 -2.06
C LYS A 120 2.71 18.05 -0.72
N ILE A 121 3.55 17.02 -0.65
CA ILE A 121 4.39 16.75 0.52
C ILE A 121 5.33 17.94 0.77
N GLY A 122 5.95 18.49 -0.28
CA GLY A 122 6.86 19.64 -0.19
C GLY A 122 6.19 20.96 0.20
N GLU A 123 4.88 21.10 -0.02
CA GLU A 123 4.10 22.29 0.34
C GLU A 123 3.61 22.30 1.79
N LYS A 124 3.62 21.15 2.47
CA LYS A 124 3.09 20.98 3.84
C LYS A 124 4.23 21.11 4.88
N ASP A 125 3.93 21.73 6.03
CA ASP A 125 4.82 21.65 7.20
C ASP A 125 4.60 20.31 7.94
N TRP A 126 5.67 19.53 8.07
CA TRP A 126 5.65 18.20 8.69
C TRP A 126 6.19 18.19 10.12
N LYS A 127 6.65 19.32 10.68
CA LYS A 127 7.34 19.34 11.98
C LYS A 127 6.54 18.66 13.09
N GLU A 128 5.29 19.06 13.30
CA GLU A 128 4.43 18.51 14.36
C GLU A 128 4.11 17.02 14.14
N ILE A 129 3.90 16.61 12.89
CA ILE A 129 3.62 15.21 12.53
C ILE A 129 4.85 14.35 12.82
N LEU A 130 6.04 14.79 12.40
CA LEU A 130 7.29 14.08 12.60
C LEU A 130 7.68 14.01 14.09
N GLU A 131 7.46 15.09 14.84
CA GLU A 131 7.66 15.10 16.29
C GLU A 131 6.71 14.12 16.99
N THR A 132 5.43 14.09 16.61
CA THR A 132 4.45 13.15 17.14
C THR A 132 4.84 11.70 16.84
N ILE A 133 5.27 11.39 15.61
CA ILE A 133 5.70 10.05 15.22
C ILE A 133 6.95 9.65 16.01
N ARG A 134 7.94 10.54 16.11
CA ARG A 134 9.17 10.31 16.85
C ARG A 134 8.90 9.98 18.31
N ASN A 135 8.08 10.79 19.00
CA ASN A 135 7.75 10.57 20.41
C ASN A 135 7.10 9.19 20.62
N ARG A 136 6.16 8.81 19.74
CA ARG A 136 5.51 7.48 19.79
C ARG A 136 6.50 6.34 19.56
N THR A 137 7.46 6.53 18.67
CA THR A 137 8.50 5.54 18.39
C THR A 137 9.44 5.36 19.58
N GLU A 138 9.91 6.46 20.18
CA GLU A 138 10.78 6.45 21.36
C GLU A 138 10.09 5.81 22.58
N GLU A 139 8.82 6.16 22.85
CA GLU A 139 8.01 5.54 23.92
C GLU A 139 7.83 4.03 23.74
N ALA A 140 7.77 3.56 22.50
CA ALA A 140 7.59 2.14 22.20
C ALA A 140 8.88 1.31 22.40
N ILE A 141 10.05 1.95 22.33
CA ILE A 141 11.36 1.31 22.53
C ILE A 141 11.73 1.31 24.02
N MET A 142 11.48 2.41 24.73
CA MET A 142 11.83 2.59 26.15
C MET A 142 11.04 1.71 27.15
N LYS A 143 10.05 0.95 26.67
CA LYS A 143 9.21 0.05 27.49
C LYS A 143 9.65 -1.42 27.46
N ASN A 144 10.81 -1.73 26.88
CA ASN A 144 11.42 -3.06 26.89
C ASN A 144 12.71 -3.08 27.73
#